data_AF-A0A532F5V1-F1
#
_entry.id   AF-A0A532F5V1-F1
#
_cell.length_a   1.000
_cell.length_b   1.000
_cell.length_c   1.000
_cell.angle_alpha   90.00
_cell.angle_beta   90.00
_cell.angle_gamma   90.00
#
_symmetry.space_group_name_H-M   'P 1'
#
loop_
_entity.id
_entity.type
_entity.pdbx_description
1 polymer ?
#
loop_
_entity_poly.entity_id
_entity_poly.type
_entity_poly.pdbx_seq_one_letter_code
_entity_poly.pdbx_strand_id
1 'polypeptide(L)'
;MKAVKYTKEGVVIPSAWVKGWGTPMSVRRGTHMVILESPERKASRQRLGRMIRKLRRAAQELGPLTPEQIAAEVAAVRTHRARRP
;
A
#
# COMPACT_ATOMS: atom_id res chain seq x y z
N MET A 1 -21.84 -1.32 -18.38
CA MET A 1 -20.50 -0.67 -18.24
C MET A 1 -20.45 0.54 -19.16
N LYS A 2 -20.05 1.72 -18.68
CA LYS A 2 -19.74 2.84 -19.61
C LYS A 2 -18.47 2.46 -20.38
N ALA A 3 -18.57 2.34 -21.69
CA ALA A 3 -17.47 1.98 -22.56
C ALA A 3 -16.34 3.02 -22.42
N VAL A 4 -15.13 2.55 -22.15
CA VAL A 4 -13.93 3.39 -22.15
C VAL A 4 -13.61 3.71 -23.62
N LYS A 5 -13.47 5.00 -23.95
CA LYS A 5 -13.17 5.41 -25.32
C LYS A 5 -11.66 5.36 -25.56
N TYR A 6 -11.26 4.54 -26.52
CA TYR A 6 -9.90 4.49 -27.03
C TYR A 6 -9.76 5.47 -28.20
N THR A 7 -8.66 6.21 -28.23
CA THR A 7 -8.28 7.13 -29.32
C THR A 7 -6.86 6.79 -29.78
N LYS A 8 -6.40 7.41 -30.87
CA LYS A 8 -5.04 7.21 -31.38
C LYS A 8 -3.96 7.67 -30.39
N GLU A 9 -4.33 8.60 -29.51
CA GLU A 9 -3.49 9.23 -28.49
C GLU A 9 -3.53 8.49 -27.15
N GLY A 10 -4.49 7.57 -26.95
CA GLY A 10 -4.58 6.74 -25.75
C GLY A 10 -6.00 6.48 -25.27
N VAL A 11 -6.17 6.41 -23.95
CA VAL A 11 -7.44 6.07 -23.30
C VAL A 11 -8.04 7.33 -22.68
N VAL A 12 -9.28 7.66 -23.07
CA VAL A 12 -10.03 8.75 -22.45
C VAL A 12 -10.67 8.26 -21.17
N ILE A 13 -10.24 8.81 -20.04
CA ILE A 13 -10.75 8.46 -18.72
C ILE A 13 -11.87 9.44 -18.34
N PRO A 14 -13.11 8.96 -18.07
CA PRO A 14 -14.20 9.84 -17.67
C PRO A 14 -13.85 10.62 -16.40
N SER A 15 -13.98 11.94 -16.45
CA SER A 15 -13.71 12.82 -15.28
C SER A 15 -14.55 12.45 -14.06
N ALA A 16 -15.75 11.92 -14.25
CA ALA A 16 -16.62 11.42 -13.19
C ALA A 16 -15.97 10.31 -12.34
N TRP A 17 -15.02 9.54 -12.89
CA TRP A 17 -14.34 8.46 -12.15
C TRP A 17 -13.29 8.98 -11.17
N VAL A 18 -12.81 10.20 -11.39
CA VAL A 18 -11.72 10.81 -10.64
C VAL A 18 -12.17 12.09 -9.94
N LYS A 19 -13.47 12.38 -9.96
CA LYS A 19 -14.07 13.55 -9.32
C LYS A 19 -13.80 13.48 -7.82
N GLY A 20 -13.25 14.57 -7.27
CA GLY A 20 -12.96 14.69 -5.84
C GLY A 20 -11.61 14.12 -5.40
N TRP A 21 -10.76 13.61 -6.30
CA TRP A 21 -9.44 13.07 -5.94
C TRP A 21 -8.35 14.13 -5.72
N GLY A 22 -8.66 15.40 -5.95
CA GLY A 22 -7.71 16.51 -5.88
C GLY A 22 -6.75 16.56 -7.08
N THR A 23 -6.19 17.73 -7.33
CA THR A 23 -5.20 17.99 -8.39
C THR A 23 -3.87 18.44 -7.79
N PRO A 24 -2.71 17.97 -8.30
CA PRO A 24 -2.56 17.05 -9.43
C PRO A 24 -2.79 15.57 -9.04
N MET A 25 -3.29 14.77 -9.98
CA MET A 25 -3.39 13.31 -9.83
C MET A 25 -2.06 12.62 -10.14
N SER A 26 -1.82 11.45 -9.54
CA SER A 26 -0.65 10.63 -9.86
C SER A 26 -1.02 9.50 -10.83
N VAL A 27 -0.23 9.35 -11.88
CA VAL A 27 -0.37 8.29 -12.89
C VAL A 27 0.81 7.34 -12.79
N ARG A 28 0.55 6.04 -12.76
CA ARG A 28 1.59 5.01 -12.81
C ARG A 28 1.22 3.94 -13.83
N ARG A 29 2.17 3.59 -14.70
CA ARG A 29 2.03 2.48 -15.64
C ARG A 29 2.56 1.19 -14.99
N GLY A 30 1.77 0.13 -15.04
CA GLY A 30 2.21 -1.25 -14.84
C GLY A 30 2.24 -1.98 -16.18
N THR A 31 2.63 -3.25 -16.17
CA THR A 31 2.79 -4.07 -17.39
C THR A 31 1.51 -4.19 -18.22
N HIS A 32 0.35 -4.30 -17.56
CA HIS A 32 -0.95 -4.48 -18.22
C HIS A 32 -2.04 -3.50 -17.75
N MET A 33 -1.69 -2.52 -16.93
CA MET A 33 -2.66 -1.60 -16.33
C MET A 33 -2.08 -0.21 -16.09
N VAL A 34 -2.94 0.81 -16.16
CA VAL A 34 -2.65 2.16 -15.68
C VAL A 34 -3.34 2.35 -14.35
N ILE A 35 -2.58 2.79 -13.34
CA ILE A 35 -3.08 3.11 -12.02
C ILE A 35 -3.13 4.62 -11.88
N LEU A 36 -4.33 5.13 -11.66
CA LEU A 36 -4.57 6.51 -11.24
C LEU A 36 -4.78 6.51 -9.72
N GLU A 37 -4.14 7.44 -9.02
CA GLU A 37 -4.32 7.60 -7.58
C GLU A 37 -4.35 9.07 -7.16
N SER A 38 -5.16 9.38 -6.14
CA SER A 38 -5.14 10.69 -5.47
C SER A 38 -3.80 10.93 -4.74
N PRO A 39 -3.41 12.18 -4.46
CA PRO A 39 -2.21 12.49 -3.69
C PRO A 39 -2.17 11.80 -2.32
N GLU A 40 -3.30 11.77 -1.63
CA GLU A 40 -3.45 11.12 -0.31
C GLU A 40 -3.22 9.62 -0.40
N ARG A 41 -3.81 8.97 -1.42
CA ARG A 41 -3.65 7.52 -1.63
C ARG A 41 -2.21 7.18 -1.99
N LYS A 42 -1.56 7.99 -2.82
CA LYS A 42 -0.12 7.87 -3.12
C LYS A 42 0.72 7.96 -1.84
N ALA A 43 0.48 8.97 -1.01
CA ALA A 43 1.24 9.17 0.22
C ALA A 43 1.06 8.00 1.20
N SER A 44 -0.18 7.52 1.36
CA SER A 44 -0.51 6.35 2.17
C SER A 44 0.19 5.08 1.66
N ARG A 45 0.12 4.81 0.35
CA ARG A 45 0.81 3.67 -0.29
C ARG A 45 2.33 3.74 -0.08
N GLN A 46 2.94 4.91 -0.25
CA GLN A 46 4.38 5.10 -0.02
C GLN A 46 4.76 4.89 1.45
N ARG A 47 3.91 5.30 2.39
CA ARG A 47 4.10 5.06 3.82
C ARG A 47 4.06 3.56 4.13
N LEU A 48 3.04 2.85 3.64
CA LEU A 48 2.94 1.40 3.78
C LEU A 48 4.14 0.68 3.17
N GLY A 49 4.55 1.04 1.95
CA GLY A 49 5.73 0.47 1.30
C GLY A 49 7.04 0.71 2.07
N ARG A 50 7.15 1.82 2.81
CA ARG A 50 8.28 2.05 3.74
C ARG A 50 8.20 1.13 4.94
N MET A 51 7.03 0.95 5.54
CA MET A 51 6.84 0.04 6.69
C MET A 51 7.15 -1.41 6.32
N ILE A 52 6.65 -1.89 5.18
CA ILE A 52 6.91 -3.26 4.70
C ILE A 52 8.41 -3.48 4.46
N ARG A 53 9.11 -2.49 3.87
CA ARG A 53 10.57 -2.60 3.66
C ARG A 53 11.33 -2.69 4.98
N LYS A 54 10.96 -1.87 5.97
CA LYS A 54 11.55 -1.97 7.32
C LYS A 54 11.31 -3.33 7.93
N LEU A 55 10.08 -3.86 7.85
CA LEU A 55 9.72 -5.17 8.37
C LEU A 55 10.52 -6.30 7.69
N ARG A 56 10.62 -6.28 6.36
CA ARG A 56 11.39 -7.27 5.61
C ARG A 56 12.87 -7.24 5.99
N ARG A 57 13.45 -6.04 6.15
CA ARG A 57 14.85 -5.90 6.58
C ARG A 57 15.05 -6.47 7.98
N ALA A 58 14.18 -6.13 8.94
CA ALA A 58 14.25 -6.69 10.28
C ALA A 58 14.11 -8.23 10.28
N ALA A 59 13.21 -8.77 9.47
CA ALA A 59 13.07 -10.22 9.32
C ALA A 59 14.32 -10.87 8.71
N GLN A 60 14.98 -10.22 7.75
CA GLN A 60 16.25 -10.70 7.20
C GLN A 60 17.39 -10.66 8.24
N GLU A 61 17.45 -9.61 9.06
CA GLU A 61 18.45 -9.47 10.13
C GLU A 61 18.25 -10.49 11.26
N LEU A 62 17.00 -10.82 11.59
CA LEU A 62 16.65 -11.83 12.60
C LEU A 62 16.85 -13.28 12.11
N GLY A 63 16.92 -13.50 10.80
CA GLY A 63 16.97 -14.83 10.22
C GLY A 63 15.64 -15.58 10.34
N PRO A 64 15.60 -16.89 10.02
CA PRO A 64 14.40 -17.70 10.16
C PRO A 64 13.99 -17.81 11.62
N LEU A 65 12.83 -17.24 11.95
CA LEU A 65 12.20 -17.37 13.26
C LEU A 65 11.39 -18.66 13.32
N THR A 66 11.51 -19.40 14.42
CA THR A 66 10.65 -20.56 14.66
C THR A 66 9.25 -20.13 15.12
N PRO A 67 8.21 -20.94 14.92
CA PRO A 67 6.88 -20.66 15.45
C PRO A 67 6.86 -20.38 16.96
N GLU A 68 7.72 -21.05 17.74
CA GLU A 68 7.85 -20.89 19.19
C GLU A 68 8.39 -19.50 19.56
N GLN A 69 9.38 -19.00 18.82
CA GLN A 69 9.93 -17.66 19.02
C GLN A 69 8.87 -16.58 18.73
N ILE A 70 8.08 -16.77 17.67
CA ILE A 70 6.98 -15.86 17.33
C ILE A 70 5.92 -15.89 18.45
N ALA A 71 5.54 -17.08 18.94
CA ALA A 71 4.56 -17.23 20.00
C ALA A 71 5.01 -16.55 21.31
N ALA A 72 6.29 -16.72 21.69
CA ALA A 72 6.88 -16.10 22.86
C ALA A 72 6.83 -14.57 22.78
N GLU A 73 7.23 -13.99 21.64
CA GLU A 73 7.18 -12.54 21.45
C GLU A 73 5.75 -11.99 21.41
N VAL A 74 4.81 -12.69 20.77
CA VAL A 74 3.41 -12.30 20.78
C VAL A 74 2.85 -12.34 22.22
N ALA A 75 3.22 -13.34 23.02
CA ALA A 75 2.83 -13.42 24.42
C ALA A 75 3.43 -12.27 25.26
N ALA A 76 4.69 -11.92 25.02
CA ALA A 76 5.35 -10.80 25.67
C ALA A 76 4.65 -9.45 25.34
N VAL A 77 4.34 -9.21 24.06
CA VAL A 77 3.61 -8.00 23.63
C VAL A 77 2.20 -7.94 24.24
N ARG A 78 1.47 -9.05 24.27
CA ARG A 78 0.14 -9.12 24.90
C ARG A 78 0.21 -8.79 26.39
N THR A 79 1.17 -9.38 27.09
CA THR A 79 1.38 -9.13 28.54
C THR A 79 1.75 -7.67 28.79
N HIS A 80 2.62 -7.09 27.96
CA HIS A 80 3.00 -5.69 28.09
C HIS A 80 1.83 -4.73 27.84
N ARG A 81 0.99 -5.00 26.84
CA ARG A 81 -0.23 -4.21 26.57
C ARG A 81 -1.25 -4.32 27.70
N ALA A 82 -1.45 -5.50 28.25
CA ALA A 82 -2.35 -5.71 29.39
C ALA A 82 -1.89 -4.96 30.66
N ARG A 83 -0.60 -4.64 30.75
CA ARG A 83 0.01 -3.91 31.88
C ARG A 83 0.15 -2.40 31.65
N ARG A 84 -0.16 -1.89 30.45
CA ARG A 84 -0.27 -0.45 30.22
C ARG A 84 -1.73 -0.05 30.47
N PRO A 85 -2.02 0.75 31.52
CA PRO A 85 -3.38 1.27 31.76
C PRO A 85 -3.85 2.16 30.61
#